data_AF-A0A7W2M917-F1
#
_entry.id   AF-A0A7W2M917-F1
#
_cell.length_a   1.000
_cell.length_b   1.000
_cell.length_c   1.000
_cell.angle_alpha   90.00
_cell.angle_beta   90.00
_cell.angle_gamma   90.00
#
_symmetry.space_group_name_H-M   'P 1'
#
loop_
_entity.id
_entity.type
_entity.pdbx_description
1 polymer ?
#
loop_
_entity_poly.entity_id
_entity_poly.type
_entity_poly.pdbx_seq_one_letter_code
_entity_poly.pdbx_strand_id
1 'polypeptide(L)'
;MNQGENTIAKLENLKAENDSLRKIVADIETKYVFDSISVRDIPNYENTYELNSKIKGEIIFIGYNNKSKGSRVIMVDSIAYNPEKLFNPDTLKLMNGGYKYEIELNDQEVTWKADIKIQNEYGQKFQGLLMNKATTKKN
;
A
#
# COMPACT_ATOMS: atom_id res chain seq x y z
N MET A 1 -42.75 -24.24 -27.73
CA MET A 1 -41.45 -24.28 -27.02
C MET A 1 -41.59 -25.22 -25.86
N ASN A 2 -40.78 -26.29 -25.86
CA ASN A 2 -40.92 -27.41 -24.95
C ASN A 2 -40.27 -27.05 -23.59
N GLN A 3 -40.85 -27.45 -22.46
CA GLN A 3 -40.33 -27.09 -21.12
C GLN A 3 -38.86 -27.53 -20.93
N GLY A 4 -38.47 -28.67 -21.51
CA GLY A 4 -37.09 -29.15 -21.49
C GLY A 4 -36.10 -28.23 -22.22
N GLU A 5 -36.48 -27.63 -23.35
CA GLU A 5 -35.64 -26.69 -24.10
C GLU A 5 -35.42 -25.40 -23.30
N ASN A 6 -36.45 -24.91 -22.62
CA ASN A 6 -36.36 -23.73 -21.74
C ASN A 6 -35.47 -23.99 -20.51
N THR A 7 -35.53 -25.19 -19.92
CA THR A 7 -34.67 -25.56 -18.79
C THR A 7 -33.21 -25.68 -19.22
N ILE A 8 -32.92 -26.26 -20.38
CA ILE A 8 -31.56 -26.36 -20.93
C ILE A 8 -30.99 -24.95 -21.21
N ALA A 9 -31.75 -24.08 -21.89
CA ALA A 9 -31.33 -22.71 -22.17
C ALA A 9 -31.04 -21.92 -20.87
N LYS A 10 -31.85 -22.11 -19.82
CA LYS A 10 -31.62 -21.48 -18.51
C LYS A 10 -30.35 -22.01 -17.84
N LEU A 11 -30.08 -23.32 -17.93
CA LEU A 11 -28.86 -23.94 -17.41
C LEU A 11 -27.61 -23.45 -18.13
N GLU A 12 -27.66 -23.29 -19.45
CA GLU A 12 -26.55 -22.76 -20.25
C GLU A 12 -26.27 -21.30 -19.90
N ASN A 13 -27.29 -20.47 -19.75
CA ASN A 13 -27.14 -19.09 -19.31
C ASN A 13 -26.51 -18.98 -17.92
N LEU A 14 -26.95 -19.80 -16.96
CA LEU A 14 -26.39 -19.82 -15.61
C LEU A 14 -24.92 -20.29 -15.60
N LYS A 15 -24.56 -21.26 -16.46
CA LYS A 15 -23.17 -21.67 -16.62
C LYS A 15 -22.31 -20.55 -17.18
N ALA A 16 -22.76 -19.89 -18.24
CA ALA A 16 -22.05 -18.77 -18.85
C ALA A 16 -21.85 -17.61 -17.85
N GLU A 17 -22.88 -17.30 -17.06
CA GLU A 17 -22.79 -16.30 -15.99
C GLU A 17 -21.78 -16.72 -14.91
N ASN A 18 -21.80 -17.98 -14.47
CA ASN A 18 -20.84 -18.48 -13.49
C ASN A 18 -19.40 -18.44 -13.99
N ASP A 19 -19.16 -18.83 -15.24
CA ASP A 19 -17.84 -18.80 -15.87
C ASP A 19 -17.33 -17.35 -16.00
N SER A 20 -18.22 -16.41 -16.32
CA SER A 20 -17.90 -14.97 -16.36
C SER A 20 -17.52 -14.44 -14.97
N LEU A 21 -18.30 -14.78 -13.93
CA LEU A 21 -18.01 -14.39 -12.55
C LEU A 21 -16.67 -14.96 -12.07
N ARG A 22 -16.40 -16.24 -12.36
CA ARG A 22 -15.12 -16.88 -12.05
C ARG A 22 -13.95 -16.19 -12.73
N LYS A 23 -14.12 -15.79 -13.99
CA LYS A 23 -13.11 -15.03 -14.73
C LYS A 23 -12.84 -13.66 -14.07
N ILE A 24 -13.89 -12.95 -13.67
CA ILE A 24 -13.75 -11.66 -12.96
C ILE A 24 -13.00 -11.83 -11.63
N VAL A 25 -13.35 -12.86 -10.85
CA VAL A 25 -12.68 -13.15 -9.57
C VAL A 25 -11.19 -13.49 -9.80
N ALA A 26 -10.90 -14.36 -10.75
CA ALA A 26 -9.51 -14.71 -11.10
C ALA A 26 -8.71 -13.49 -11.58
N ASP A 27 -9.33 -12.59 -12.35
CA ASP A 27 -8.72 -11.34 -12.81
C ASP A 27 -8.47 -10.37 -11.65
N ILE A 28 -9.27 -10.40 -10.59
CA ILE A 28 -9.08 -9.60 -9.37
C ILE A 28 -7.96 -10.20 -8.52
N GLU A 29 -7.95 -11.52 -8.31
CA GLU A 29 -6.95 -12.22 -7.49
C GLU A 29 -5.53 -12.11 -8.07
N THR A 30 -5.40 -12.04 -9.40
CA THR A 30 -4.10 -11.94 -10.09
C THR A 30 -3.57 -10.52 -10.19
N LYS A 31 -4.36 -9.50 -9.89
CA LYS A 31 -3.94 -8.10 -9.91
C LYS A 31 -3.60 -7.65 -8.50
N TYR A 32 -2.55 -6.85 -8.36
CA TYR A 32 -2.40 -6.02 -7.18
C TYR A 32 -3.58 -5.04 -7.12
N VAL A 33 -4.09 -4.74 -5.92
CA VAL A 33 -5.11 -3.69 -5.73
C VAL A 33 -4.60 -2.31 -6.20
N PHE A 34 -3.26 -2.18 -6.27
CA PHE A 34 -2.54 -1.02 -6.79
C PHE A 34 -1.70 -1.41 -8.02
N ASP A 35 -1.75 -0.63 -9.10
CA ASP A 35 -0.89 -0.80 -10.27
C ASP A 35 0.60 -0.66 -9.91
N SER A 36 0.90 0.08 -8.84
CA SER A 36 2.27 0.34 -8.37
C SER A 36 2.30 0.51 -6.86
N ILE A 37 3.37 0.02 -6.24
CA ILE A 37 3.67 0.20 -4.82
C ILE A 37 5.07 0.80 -4.73
N SER A 38 5.20 1.91 -4.01
CA SER A 38 6.47 2.57 -3.70
C SER A 38 6.71 2.56 -2.20
N VAL A 39 7.96 2.34 -1.82
CA VAL A 39 8.42 2.39 -0.44
C VAL A 39 9.39 3.56 -0.34
N ARG A 40 9.20 4.43 0.65
CA ARG A 40 10.10 5.55 0.90
C ARG A 40 10.60 5.52 2.32
N ASP A 41 11.89 5.80 2.49
CA ASP A 41 12.49 6.13 3.77
C ASP A 41 12.57 7.66 3.89
N ILE A 42 11.98 8.21 4.94
CA ILE A 42 12.02 9.64 5.24
C ILE A 42 12.83 9.84 6.51
N PRO A 43 14.11 10.28 6.41
CA PRO A 43 14.92 10.56 7.59
C PRO A 43 14.37 11.80 8.33
N ASN A 44 14.49 11.81 9.66
CA ASN A 44 14.19 12.99 10.45
C ASN A 44 15.24 14.08 10.19
N TYR A 45 14.77 15.32 9.99
CA TYR A 45 15.62 16.49 9.78
C TYR A 45 16.50 16.83 11.00
N GLU A 46 16.14 16.36 12.19
CA GLU A 46 16.87 16.57 13.44
C GLU A 46 18.04 15.59 13.65
N ASN A 47 18.25 14.62 12.75
CA ASN A 47 19.35 13.67 12.87
C ASN A 47 20.71 14.38 12.74
N THR A 48 21.57 14.24 13.75
CA THR A 48 22.91 14.84 13.77
C THR A 48 23.96 13.99 13.03
N TYR A 49 23.73 12.68 12.95
CA TYR A 49 24.67 11.69 12.38
C TYR A 49 26.04 11.68 13.06
N GLU A 50 26.08 12.02 14.34
CA GLU A 50 27.27 11.93 15.19
C GLU A 50 27.44 10.51 15.74
N LEU A 51 28.67 10.11 16.08
CA LEU A 51 28.91 8.81 16.71
C LEU A 51 28.18 8.75 18.07
N ASN A 52 27.51 7.63 18.35
CA ASN A 52 26.64 7.40 19.51
C ASN A 52 25.36 8.27 19.51
N SER A 53 24.97 8.83 18.36
CA SER A 53 23.68 9.52 18.20
C SER A 53 22.55 8.55 17.83
N LYS A 54 21.31 9.00 17.98
CA LYS A 54 20.13 8.27 17.52
C LYS A 54 19.67 8.81 16.18
N ILE A 55 19.50 7.91 15.22
CA ILE A 55 18.91 8.19 13.91
C ILE A 55 17.44 7.84 13.97
N LYS A 56 16.59 8.79 13.60
CA LYS A 56 15.14 8.61 13.50
C LYS A 56 14.68 8.76 12.07
N GLY A 57 13.61 8.08 11.71
CA GLY A 57 12.97 8.24 10.42
C GLY A 57 11.62 7.54 10.36
N GLU A 58 11.02 7.58 9.18
CA GLU A 58 9.73 6.98 8.91
C GLU A 58 9.75 6.27 7.55
N ILE A 59 9.43 4.98 7.56
CA ILE A 59 9.23 4.20 6.34
C ILE A 59 7.77 4.32 5.93
N ILE A 60 7.50 4.83 4.73
CA ILE A 60 6.15 5.03 4.22
C ILE A 60 5.88 4.12 3.02
N PHE A 61 4.68 3.53 3.01
CA PHE A 61 4.15 2.72 1.92
C PHE A 61 3.13 3.51 1.10
N ILE A 62 3.35 3.56 -0.21
CA ILE A 62 2.51 4.30 -1.15
C ILE A 62 2.04 3.36 -2.26
N GLY A 63 0.78 2.91 -2.18
CA GLY A 63 0.11 2.23 -3.29
C GLY A 63 -0.62 3.25 -4.18
N TYR A 64 -0.46 3.16 -5.51
CA TYR A 64 -1.14 4.04 -6.46
C TYR A 64 -1.45 3.35 -7.78
N ASN A 65 -2.50 3.82 -8.46
CA ASN A 65 -2.93 3.35 -9.77
C ASN A 65 -2.50 4.35 -10.85
N ASN A 66 -1.81 3.87 -11.89
CA ASN A 66 -1.23 4.72 -12.94
C ASN A 66 -2.27 5.14 -14.00
N LYS A 67 -3.37 4.39 -14.12
CA LYS A 67 -4.32 4.55 -15.24
C LYS A 67 -5.42 5.59 -15.03
N SER A 68 -5.60 6.13 -13.83
CA SER A 68 -6.57 7.20 -13.61
C SER A 68 -5.83 8.54 -13.62
N LYS A 69 -6.15 9.42 -14.58
CA LYS A 69 -5.77 10.85 -14.56
C LYS A 69 -6.25 11.62 -13.30
N GLY A 70 -6.88 10.94 -12.35
CA GLY A 70 -7.31 11.42 -11.04
C GLY A 70 -6.89 10.52 -9.87
N SER A 71 -5.98 9.56 -10.03
CA SER A 71 -5.40 8.79 -8.92
C SER A 71 -4.45 9.65 -8.12
N ARG A 72 -4.99 10.67 -7.47
CA ARG A 72 -4.33 11.36 -6.38
C ARG A 72 -4.55 10.49 -5.17
N VAL A 73 -3.48 10.00 -4.56
CA VAL A 73 -3.54 9.64 -3.15
C VAL A 73 -3.73 10.97 -2.43
N ILE A 74 -4.99 11.35 -2.17
CA ILE A 74 -5.29 12.53 -1.37
C ILE A 74 -4.85 12.20 0.05
N MET A 75 -3.64 12.62 0.41
CA MET A 75 -3.17 12.68 1.78
C MET A 75 -3.98 13.77 2.47
N VAL A 76 -5.14 13.38 3.03
CA VAL A 76 -5.93 14.16 3.99
C VAL A 76 -6.29 15.57 3.48
N ASP A 77 -7.40 15.68 2.74
CA ASP A 77 -8.04 16.99 2.55
C ASP A 77 -8.96 17.26 3.75
N SER A 78 -8.51 18.13 4.66
CA SER A 78 -9.34 18.63 5.76
C SER A 78 -10.21 19.75 5.22
N ILE A 79 -11.51 19.50 5.03
CA ILE A 79 -12.43 20.53 4.52
C ILE A 79 -12.70 21.63 5.58
N ALA A 80 -12.45 21.37 6.88
CA ALA A 80 -12.45 22.40 7.93
C ALA A 80 -11.72 21.97 9.21
N TYR A 81 -11.10 22.94 9.91
CA TYR A 81 -10.53 22.77 11.25
C TYR A 81 -11.52 23.31 12.30
N ASN A 82 -12.17 22.39 13.02
CA ASN A 82 -13.05 22.56 14.19
C ASN A 82 -14.50 23.08 13.99
N PRO A 83 -15.47 22.61 14.82
CA PRO A 83 -15.30 21.66 15.93
C PRO A 83 -15.39 20.18 15.53
N GLU A 84 -15.83 19.86 14.31
CA GLU A 84 -15.89 18.48 13.80
C GLU A 84 -15.07 18.34 12.52
N LYS A 85 -14.09 17.43 12.55
CA LYS A 85 -13.27 17.12 11.36
C LYS A 85 -14.11 16.31 10.37
N LEU A 86 -14.69 17.00 9.40
CA LEU A 86 -15.29 16.38 8.23
C LEU A 86 -14.16 15.89 7.30
N PHE A 87 -13.99 14.57 7.27
CA PHE A 87 -13.10 13.91 6.31
C PHE A 87 -13.83 13.77 4.99
N ASN A 88 -13.19 14.20 3.89
CA ASN A 88 -13.69 13.87 2.55
C ASN A 88 -13.84 12.33 2.45
N PRO A 89 -15.00 11.78 2.05
CA PRO A 89 -15.21 10.34 1.92
C PRO A 89 -14.25 9.65 0.93
N ASP A 90 -13.65 10.41 0.00
CA ASP A 90 -12.59 9.93 -0.90
C ASP A 90 -11.20 9.91 -0.23
N THR A 91 -11.09 10.35 1.03
CA THR A 91 -9.86 10.27 1.82
C THR A 91 -9.67 8.83 2.31
N LEU A 92 -8.66 8.15 1.78
CA LEU A 92 -8.13 6.95 2.42
C LEU A 92 -7.65 7.34 3.82
N LYS A 93 -8.32 6.86 4.87
CA LYS A 93 -7.86 7.04 6.25
C LYS A 93 -6.43 6.50 6.33
N LEU A 94 -5.50 7.34 6.80
CA LEU A 94 -4.12 6.96 7.03
C LEU A 94 -4.07 6.08 8.29
N MET A 95 -4.46 4.81 8.13
CA MET A 95 -4.30 3.79 9.14
C MET A 95 -3.11 2.94 8.70
N ASN A 96 -1.98 3.11 9.38
CA ASN A 96 -0.81 2.21 9.34
C ASN A 96 0.15 2.31 8.12
N GLY A 97 0.16 3.43 7.39
CA GLY A 97 1.03 3.59 6.21
C GLY A 97 2.49 4.00 6.51
N GLY A 98 2.78 4.49 7.72
CA GLY A 98 4.08 4.99 8.13
C GLY A 98 4.60 4.25 9.36
N TYR A 99 5.81 3.71 9.27
CA TYR A 99 6.50 3.02 10.36
C TYR A 99 7.69 3.84 10.81
N LYS A 100 7.56 4.43 12.00
CA LYS A 100 8.64 5.17 12.63
C LYS A 100 9.70 4.22 13.15
N TYR A 101 10.97 4.57 12.96
CA TYR A 101 12.10 3.82 13.49
C TYR A 101 13.07 4.74 14.23
N GLU A 102 13.81 4.14 15.16
CA GLU A 102 14.93 4.74 15.88
C GLU A 102 16.07 3.73 15.91
N ILE A 103 17.27 4.14 15.52
CA ILE A 103 18.46 3.29 15.42
C ILE A 103 19.64 4.03 16.07
N GLU A 104 20.45 3.32 16.83
CA GLU A 104 21.67 3.87 17.43
C GLU A 104 22.83 3.80 16.43
N LEU A 105 23.49 4.94 16.18
CA LEU A 105 24.68 5.05 15.33
C LEU A 105 25.94 4.83 16.19
N ASN A 106 26.16 3.60 16.62
CA ASN A 106 27.26 3.24 17.53
C ASN A 106 28.57 2.91 16.79
N ASP A 107 28.52 2.84 15.46
CA ASP A 107 29.65 2.55 14.58
C ASP A 107 29.76 3.59 13.46
N GLN A 108 30.88 3.56 12.73
CA GLN A 108 31.10 4.42 11.57
C GLN A 108 30.03 4.25 10.48
N GLU A 109 29.49 3.04 10.35
CA GLU A 109 28.39 2.70 9.46
C GLU A 109 27.42 1.77 10.18
N VAL A 110 26.12 2.05 10.06
CA VAL A 110 25.05 1.15 10.51
C VAL A 110 24.13 0.88 9.33
N THR A 111 23.80 -0.40 9.13
CA THR A 111 22.85 -0.84 8.12
C THR A 111 21.63 -1.45 8.78
N TRP A 112 20.45 -1.19 8.24
CA TRP A 112 19.22 -1.84 8.68
C TRP A 112 18.38 -2.30 7.49
N LYS A 113 17.52 -3.27 7.75
CA LYS A 113 16.63 -3.86 6.77
C LYS A 113 15.20 -3.81 7.28
N ALA A 114 14.25 -3.57 6.38
CA ALA A 114 12.83 -3.75 6.67
C ALA A 114 12.25 -4.78 5.71
N ASP A 115 11.71 -5.86 6.28
CA ASP A 115 10.91 -6.85 5.56
C ASP A 115 9.47 -6.36 5.46
N ILE A 116 9.00 -6.21 4.23
CA ILE A 116 7.70 -5.63 3.93
C ILE A 116 6.81 -6.75 3.44
N LYS A 117 5.68 -6.94 4.12
CA LYS A 117 4.67 -7.95 3.76
C LYS A 117 3.30 -7.30 3.79
N ILE A 118 2.70 -7.12 2.63
CA ILE A 118 1.32 -6.65 2.52
C ILE A 118 0.44 -7.88 2.33
N GLN A 119 -0.44 -8.11 3.30
CA GLN A 119 -1.48 -9.13 3.25
C GLN A 119 -2.82 -8.45 3.06
N ASN A 120 -3.60 -8.95 2.12
CA ASN A 120 -4.88 -8.43 1.70
C ASN A 120 -5.80 -9.61 1.40
N GLU A 121 -7.10 -9.43 1.61
CA GLU A 121 -8.12 -10.44 1.35
C GLU A 121 -8.34 -10.64 -0.16
N TYR A 122 -8.17 -9.58 -0.96
CA TYR A 122 -8.40 -9.57 -2.40
C TYR A 122 -7.21 -8.99 -3.16
N GLY A 123 -6.72 -9.68 -4.19
CA GLY A 123 -5.60 -9.26 -5.04
C GLY A 123 -4.25 -9.86 -4.64
N GLN A 124 -3.21 -9.57 -5.43
CA GLN A 124 -1.88 -10.14 -5.24
C GLN A 124 -1.19 -9.60 -3.97
N LYS A 125 -0.61 -10.50 -3.17
CA LYS A 125 0.19 -10.16 -2.00
C LYS A 125 1.52 -9.54 -2.42
N PHE A 126 1.98 -8.52 -1.70
CA PHE A 126 3.28 -7.89 -1.95
C PHE A 126 4.30 -8.28 -0.89
N GLN A 127 5.51 -8.59 -1.34
CA GLN A 127 6.67 -8.77 -0.48
C GLN A 127 7.84 -7.95 -1.05
N GLY A 128 8.49 -7.17 -0.19
CA GLY A 128 9.63 -6.35 -0.55
C GLY A 128 10.66 -6.29 0.57
N LEU A 129 11.89 -5.94 0.20
CA LEU A 129 12.97 -5.70 1.14
C LEU A 129 13.48 -4.27 0.94
N LEU A 130 13.48 -3.48 2.01
CA LEU A 130 14.17 -2.20 2.04
C LEU A 130 15.51 -2.40 2.76
N MET A 131 16.58 -1.90 2.17
CA MET A 131 17.92 -1.88 2.77
C MET A 131 18.41 -0.46 2.85
N ASN A 132 18.75 -0.03 4.05
CA ASN A 132 19.21 1.31 4.33
C ASN A 132 20.57 1.28 5.03
N LYS A 133 21.28 2.39 4.93
CA LYS A 133 22.54 2.62 5.62
C LYS A 133 22.65 4.07 6.03
N ALA A 134 23.34 4.29 7.14
CA ALA A 134 23.76 5.60 7.58
C ALA A 134 25.23 5.54 8.00
N THR A 135 25.95 6.63 7.76
CA THR A 135 27.36 6.77 8.11
C THR A 135 27.54 7.96 9.01
N THR A 136 28.49 7.87 9.94
CA THR A 136 28.87 9.03 10.75
C THR A 136 29.37 10.16 9.88
N LYS A 137 28.97 11.39 10.22
CA LYS A 137 29.48 12.58 9.56
C LYS A 137 30.99 12.68 9.82
N LYS A 138 31.78 12.78 8.76
CA LYS A 138 33.21 13.09 8.89
C LYS A 138 33.36 14.57 9.26
N ASN A 139 34.08 14.82 10.35
CA ASN A 139 34.53 16.15 10.75
C ASN A 139 35.58 16.69 9.77
#